data_AF-A0A6A7L1Y0-F1
#
_entry.id   AF-A0A6A7L1Y0-F1
#
_cell.length_a   1.000
_cell.length_b   1.000
_cell.length_c   1.000
_cell.angle_alpha   90.00
_cell.angle_beta   90.00
_cell.angle_gamma   90.00
#
_symmetry.space_group_name_H-M   'P 1'
#
loop_
_entity.id
_entity.type
_entity.pdbx_description
1 polymer ?
#
loop_
_entity_poly.entity_id
_entity_poly.type
_entity_poly.pdbx_seq_one_letter_code
_entity_poly.pdbx_strand_id
1 'polypeptide(L)'
;MGALRHRYRFEPSRVKHPALSIVLLLLVAFRLQGQSKPGADFETLPFAPRQAICYRAPSRMTLDGQLDEAAWRAAPWSDPFVDIEGHGRPRFRTRAKMLWDDEHFYIAAELEEPDIWGTLTERDSVIFRDNDFEVFIDPDGETHAYYELEVNALGTVWDLMLLQPYRDGGPPIDAWDIPGLRVGIDLRGTINRPGDRDEGWVVEMAIPWKALREAAPGRRPPRNGDQWRLNFSRVQWRTDVKNGTYVKRLDPSTGKPLPEDNWVWSPQGAINMHMPERWGVVQFSGMHAGRTTTPFVEDPNDRVKWALRRLYYRQRQFRAAHGRYAADLSALDVGSIRVDGLAFRPSMKVTDSLYEIRARGFGGAVVHLRQDGKVWLIP
;
A
#
# COMPACT_ATOMS: atom_id res chain seq x y z
N MET A 1 53.26 -46.71 54.77
CA MET A 1 52.92 -47.50 53.57
C MET A 1 52.20 -46.58 52.58
N GLY A 2 52.69 -46.48 51.34
CA GLY A 2 51.92 -45.97 50.20
C GLY A 2 51.98 -44.47 49.88
N ALA A 3 53.16 -43.91 49.60
CA ALA A 3 53.24 -42.64 48.85
C ALA A 3 53.12 -42.93 47.35
N LEU A 4 51.90 -42.80 46.80
CA LEU A 4 51.62 -42.99 45.38
C LEU A 4 51.89 -41.70 44.60
N ARG A 5 52.95 -41.74 43.79
CA ARG A 5 53.16 -40.83 42.66
C ARG A 5 52.14 -41.17 41.57
N HIS A 6 51.27 -40.24 41.22
CA HIS A 6 50.60 -40.27 39.93
C HIS A 6 50.97 -39.05 39.08
N ARG A 7 51.70 -39.35 38.01
CA ARG A 7 51.95 -38.46 36.87
C ARG A 7 50.62 -38.24 36.15
N TYR A 8 50.17 -36.99 36.07
CA TYR A 8 49.09 -36.62 35.16
C TYR A 8 49.62 -36.68 33.71
N ARG A 9 49.07 -37.63 32.94
CA ARG A 9 49.21 -37.71 31.49
C ARG A 9 48.19 -36.74 30.90
N PHE A 10 48.66 -35.75 30.14
CA PHE A 10 47.79 -34.92 29.30
C PHE A 10 47.24 -35.78 28.15
N GLU A 11 45.93 -36.01 28.13
CA GLU A 11 45.20 -36.34 26.90
C GLU A 11 44.61 -35.04 26.34
N PRO A 12 44.76 -34.74 25.05
CA PRO A 12 44.09 -33.59 24.45
C PRO A 12 42.59 -33.88 24.33
N SER A 13 41.79 -33.17 25.12
CA SER A 13 40.34 -33.11 24.95
C SER A 13 40.02 -32.54 23.57
N ARG A 14 39.31 -33.32 22.75
CA ARG A 14 38.74 -32.87 21.48
C ARG A 14 37.84 -31.66 21.72
N VAL A 15 38.31 -30.49 21.31
CA VAL A 15 37.47 -29.29 21.14
C VAL A 15 36.44 -29.64 20.08
N LYS A 16 35.17 -29.74 20.47
CA LYS A 16 34.06 -29.75 19.53
C LYS A 16 33.99 -28.35 18.94
N HIS A 17 34.42 -28.21 17.68
CA HIS A 17 34.18 -26.99 16.91
C HIS A 17 32.67 -26.72 16.88
N PRO A 18 32.19 -25.50 17.19
CA PRO A 18 30.83 -25.15 16.85
C PRO A 18 30.70 -25.24 15.33
N ALA A 19 29.66 -25.95 14.87
CA ALA A 19 29.32 -26.00 13.47
C ALA A 19 29.21 -24.56 12.96
N LEU A 20 30.07 -24.23 11.99
CA LEU A 20 30.00 -23.00 11.23
C LEU A 20 28.67 -23.04 10.49
N SER A 21 27.63 -22.44 11.05
CA SER A 21 26.40 -22.15 10.33
C SER A 21 26.78 -21.20 9.20
N ILE A 22 27.03 -21.77 8.03
CA ILE A 22 27.14 -21.05 6.77
C ILE A 22 25.75 -20.45 6.56
N VAL A 23 25.60 -19.17 6.92
CA VAL A 23 24.51 -18.33 6.44
C VAL A 23 24.74 -18.22 4.94
N LEU A 24 24.13 -19.13 4.19
CA LEU A 24 24.03 -19.02 2.75
C LEU A 24 23.11 -17.83 2.51
N LEU A 25 23.70 -16.65 2.27
CA LEU A 25 23.03 -15.51 1.66
C LEU A 25 22.60 -15.95 0.26
N LEU A 26 21.45 -16.62 0.20
CA LEU A 26 20.69 -16.75 -1.03
C LEU A 26 20.24 -15.32 -1.37
N LEU A 27 20.99 -14.69 -2.26
CA LEU A 27 20.50 -13.62 -3.12
C LEU A 27 19.34 -14.20 -3.94
N VAL A 28 18.18 -14.37 -3.30
CA VAL A 28 16.92 -14.51 -4.01
C VAL A 28 16.70 -13.15 -4.64
N ALA A 29 16.96 -13.06 -5.95
CA ALA A 29 16.47 -11.96 -6.74
C ALA A 29 14.95 -11.95 -6.60
N PHE A 30 14.44 -11.11 -5.70
CA PHE A 30 13.02 -10.83 -5.58
C PHE A 30 12.56 -10.24 -6.91
N ARG A 31 11.95 -11.08 -7.76
CA ARG A 31 10.99 -10.58 -8.73
C ARG A 31 9.69 -10.37 -7.97
N LEU A 32 9.58 -9.23 -7.30
CA LEU A 32 8.28 -8.67 -6.91
C LEU A 32 7.46 -8.61 -8.20
N GLN A 33 6.49 -9.51 -8.32
CA GLN A 33 5.58 -9.56 -9.46
C GLN A 33 4.51 -8.47 -9.30
N GLY A 34 4.96 -7.21 -9.29
CA GLY A 34 4.11 -6.03 -9.47
C GLY A 34 4.26 -5.42 -10.88
N GLN A 35 4.80 -6.20 -11.84
CA GLN A 35 4.92 -5.71 -13.20
C GLN A 35 3.56 -5.77 -13.89
N SER A 36 2.97 -4.60 -14.11
CA SER A 36 1.88 -4.42 -15.06
C SER A 36 2.22 -5.15 -16.36
N LYS A 37 1.27 -5.94 -16.90
CA LYS A 37 1.42 -6.56 -18.22
C LYS A 37 1.94 -5.51 -19.22
N PRO A 38 2.94 -5.85 -20.07
CA PRO A 38 3.33 -4.97 -21.17
C PRO A 38 2.08 -4.58 -21.96
N GLY A 39 1.77 -3.28 -22.01
CA GLY A 39 0.59 -2.78 -22.73
C GLY A 39 -0.69 -2.54 -21.90
N ALA A 40 -0.62 -2.50 -20.56
CA ALA A 40 -1.74 -1.97 -19.78
C ALA A 40 -2.01 -0.51 -20.18
N ASP A 41 -3.19 -0.25 -20.74
CA ASP A 41 -3.62 1.10 -21.08
C ASP A 41 -4.24 1.76 -19.86
N PHE A 42 -3.40 2.50 -19.12
CA PHE A 42 -3.79 3.24 -17.94
C PHE A 42 -4.74 4.42 -18.25
N GLU A 43 -5.09 4.68 -19.51
CA GLU A 43 -6.09 5.69 -19.85
C GLU A 43 -7.51 5.12 -19.98
N THR A 44 -7.66 3.79 -19.97
CA THR A 44 -8.98 3.11 -20.07
C THR A 44 -9.85 3.30 -18.82
N LEU A 45 -9.25 3.26 -17.63
CA LEU A 45 -9.94 3.53 -16.38
C LEU A 45 -10.03 5.06 -16.18
N PRO A 46 -11.24 5.65 -16.08
CA PRO A 46 -11.39 7.07 -15.81
C PRO A 46 -10.67 7.49 -14.53
N PHE A 47 -10.12 8.70 -14.53
CA PHE A 47 -9.53 9.27 -13.31
C PHE A 47 -10.63 9.73 -12.36
N ALA A 48 -11.00 8.84 -11.45
CA ALA A 48 -12.00 9.06 -10.42
C ALA A 48 -11.53 8.41 -9.11
N PRO A 49 -10.42 8.90 -8.51
CA PRO A 49 -9.97 8.39 -7.22
C PRO A 49 -11.08 8.54 -6.19
N ARG A 50 -11.28 7.51 -5.36
CA ARG A 50 -12.28 7.57 -4.28
C ARG A 50 -11.94 8.70 -3.31
N GLN A 51 -12.96 9.27 -2.70
CA GLN A 51 -12.82 10.38 -1.76
C GLN A 51 -13.36 9.97 -0.39
N ALA A 52 -12.70 10.39 0.69
CA ALA A 52 -13.20 10.20 2.05
C ALA A 52 -12.86 11.38 2.96
N ILE A 53 -13.66 11.56 4.01
CA ILE A 53 -13.37 12.48 5.10
C ILE A 53 -12.90 11.67 6.30
N CYS A 54 -11.70 11.99 6.81
CA CYS A 54 -11.19 11.45 8.05
C CYS A 54 -11.50 12.41 9.20
N TYR A 55 -12.42 12.03 10.08
CA TYR A 55 -12.87 12.86 11.20
C TYR A 55 -12.02 12.63 12.44
N ARG A 56 -12.06 13.57 13.38
CA ARG A 56 -11.40 13.40 14.67
C ARG A 56 -12.09 12.38 15.56
N ALA A 57 -11.30 11.57 16.25
CA ALA A 57 -11.71 10.81 17.41
C ALA A 57 -11.78 11.73 18.65
N PRO A 58 -12.84 11.66 19.47
CA PRO A 58 -12.98 12.48 20.68
C PRO A 58 -12.15 11.95 21.86
N SER A 59 -11.64 10.72 21.77
CA SER A 59 -10.92 10.01 22.81
C SER A 59 -10.03 8.94 22.19
N ARG A 60 -9.07 8.46 22.97
CA ARG A 60 -8.19 7.35 22.59
C ARG A 60 -9.01 6.08 22.29
N MET A 61 -8.62 5.37 21.25
CA MET A 61 -9.25 4.10 20.81
C MET A 61 -8.63 2.89 21.53
N THR A 62 -9.45 1.87 21.81
CA THR A 62 -9.02 0.66 22.54
C THR A 62 -8.19 -0.25 21.65
N LEU A 63 -8.58 -0.40 20.37
CA LEU A 63 -7.94 -1.23 19.35
C LEU A 63 -7.95 -2.72 19.73
N ASP A 64 -9.13 -3.27 19.94
CA ASP A 64 -9.34 -4.70 20.26
C ASP A 64 -9.99 -5.47 19.10
N GLY A 65 -10.17 -4.81 17.94
CA GLY A 65 -10.89 -5.32 16.78
C GLY A 65 -12.40 -5.06 16.85
N GLN A 66 -12.93 -4.54 17.95
CA GLN A 66 -14.35 -4.30 18.11
C GLN A 66 -14.69 -2.84 17.79
N LEU A 67 -15.50 -2.62 16.76
CA LEU A 67 -15.87 -1.26 16.32
C LEU A 67 -17.01 -0.66 17.14
N ASP A 68 -17.00 -0.89 18.45
CA ASP A 68 -18.07 -0.55 19.37
C ASP A 68 -17.87 0.81 20.04
N GLU A 69 -16.73 1.47 19.89
CA GLU A 69 -16.59 2.82 20.42
C GLU A 69 -17.51 3.80 19.67
N ALA A 70 -17.98 4.82 20.39
CA ALA A 70 -18.85 5.84 19.82
C ALA A 70 -18.22 6.53 18.60
N ALA A 71 -16.89 6.71 18.61
CA ALA A 71 -16.15 7.29 17.50
C ALA A 71 -16.23 6.40 16.24
N TRP A 72 -16.02 5.09 16.37
CA TRP A 72 -16.13 4.17 15.25
C TRP A 72 -17.56 4.06 14.74
N ARG A 73 -18.55 3.96 15.62
CA ARG A 73 -19.97 3.93 15.20
C ARG A 73 -20.34 5.18 14.39
N ALA A 74 -19.79 6.33 14.76
CA ALA A 74 -20.05 7.61 14.10
C ALA A 74 -19.24 7.84 12.82
N ALA A 75 -18.06 7.21 12.69
CA ALA A 75 -17.21 7.36 11.51
C ALA A 75 -17.89 6.73 10.27
N PRO A 76 -17.87 7.42 9.12
CA PRO A 76 -18.42 6.85 7.89
C PRO A 76 -17.60 5.65 7.43
N TRP A 77 -18.28 4.66 6.85
CA TRP A 77 -17.62 3.61 6.08
C TRP A 77 -17.14 4.16 4.74
N SER A 78 -16.03 3.64 4.24
CA SER A 78 -15.68 3.72 2.83
C SER A 78 -16.75 3.02 1.99
N ASP A 79 -16.78 3.32 0.69
CA ASP A 79 -17.40 2.41 -0.27
C ASP A 79 -16.76 1.01 -0.14
N PRO A 80 -17.53 -0.07 -0.39
CA PRO A 80 -16.99 -1.41 -0.48
C PRO A 80 -15.87 -1.51 -1.53
N PHE A 81 -14.91 -2.37 -1.26
CA PHE A 81 -13.78 -2.59 -2.16
C PHE A 81 -14.28 -3.18 -3.48
N VAL A 82 -13.51 -2.92 -4.53
CA VAL A 82 -13.73 -3.41 -5.89
C VAL A 82 -12.50 -4.19 -6.36
N ASP A 83 -12.60 -4.87 -7.49
CA ASP A 83 -11.41 -5.44 -8.13
C ASP A 83 -10.37 -4.34 -8.45
N ILE A 84 -9.09 -4.62 -8.27
CA ILE A 84 -7.99 -3.68 -8.50
C ILE A 84 -7.96 -3.11 -9.93
N GLU A 85 -8.39 -3.89 -10.93
CA GLU A 85 -8.46 -3.44 -12.31
C GLU A 85 -9.72 -2.59 -12.60
N GLY A 86 -10.60 -2.42 -11.61
CA GLY A 86 -11.79 -1.58 -11.67
C GLY A 86 -13.01 -2.26 -12.30
N HIS A 87 -12.94 -3.55 -12.60
CA HIS A 87 -14.04 -4.32 -13.19
C HIS A 87 -14.23 -5.66 -12.48
N GLY A 88 -15.47 -6.07 -12.29
CA GLY A 88 -15.80 -7.25 -11.50
C GLY A 88 -16.11 -6.91 -10.04
N ARG A 89 -16.73 -7.87 -9.35
CA ARG A 89 -17.19 -7.71 -7.97
C ARG A 89 -16.42 -8.68 -7.08
N PRO A 90 -15.78 -8.20 -6.00
CA PRO A 90 -15.22 -9.06 -4.96
C PRO A 90 -16.18 -10.14 -4.48
N ARG A 91 -15.64 -11.33 -4.18
CA ARG A 91 -16.43 -12.46 -3.67
C ARG A 91 -16.95 -12.18 -2.26
N PHE A 92 -16.18 -11.43 -1.48
CA PHE A 92 -16.48 -11.09 -0.11
C PHE A 92 -16.33 -9.59 0.09
N ARG A 93 -17.26 -8.98 0.82
CA ARG A 93 -17.21 -7.53 1.04
C ARG A 93 -16.04 -7.19 1.96
N THR A 94 -15.35 -6.12 1.60
CA THR A 94 -14.37 -5.45 2.45
C THR A 94 -14.67 -3.95 2.45
N ARG A 95 -14.56 -3.30 3.60
CA ARG A 95 -14.77 -1.85 3.76
C ARG A 95 -13.96 -1.33 4.95
N ALA A 96 -13.58 -0.05 4.91
CA ALA A 96 -12.73 0.55 5.92
C ALA A 96 -13.37 1.79 6.57
N LYS A 97 -12.88 2.17 7.75
CA LYS A 97 -13.12 3.43 8.43
C LYS A 97 -11.79 4.10 8.76
N MET A 98 -11.84 5.42 8.86
CA MET A 98 -10.69 6.24 9.23
C MET A 98 -11.09 7.27 10.27
N LEU A 99 -10.23 7.45 11.27
CA LEU A 99 -10.31 8.48 12.29
C LEU A 99 -8.91 9.04 12.56
N TRP A 100 -8.81 10.16 13.24
CA TRP A 100 -7.52 10.65 13.73
C TRP A 100 -7.63 11.45 15.02
N ASP A 101 -6.54 11.57 15.76
CA ASP A 101 -6.41 12.54 16.85
C ASP A 101 -5.03 13.23 16.78
N ASP A 102 -4.64 13.90 17.87
CA ASP A 102 -3.38 14.62 17.93
C ASP A 102 -2.15 13.69 17.95
N GLU A 103 -2.32 12.40 18.26
CA GLU A 103 -1.24 11.43 18.43
C GLU A 103 -1.21 10.35 17.34
N HIS A 104 -2.38 9.91 16.85
CA HIS A 104 -2.51 8.76 15.97
C HIS A 104 -3.42 9.01 14.77
N PHE A 105 -3.09 8.31 13.69
CA PHE A 105 -4.01 7.99 12.62
C PHE A 105 -4.63 6.62 12.88
N TYR A 106 -5.95 6.53 12.87
CA TYR A 106 -6.70 5.31 13.12
C TYR A 106 -7.33 4.78 11.85
N ILE A 107 -7.15 3.48 11.60
CA ILE A 107 -7.81 2.76 10.50
C ILE A 107 -8.47 1.53 11.07
N ALA A 108 -9.69 1.24 10.61
CA ALA A 108 -10.34 -0.03 10.87
C ALA A 108 -10.84 -0.62 9.56
N ALA A 109 -10.82 -1.95 9.42
CA ALA A 109 -11.41 -2.63 8.27
C ALA A 109 -12.20 -3.85 8.69
N GLU A 110 -13.36 -4.02 8.06
CA GLU A 110 -14.19 -5.22 8.20
C GLU A 110 -14.09 -6.03 6.91
N LEU A 111 -13.69 -7.29 7.05
CA LEU A 111 -13.47 -8.23 5.96
C LEU A 111 -14.42 -9.42 6.17
N GLU A 112 -15.41 -9.57 5.29
CA GLU A 112 -16.16 -10.83 5.22
C GLU A 112 -15.20 -11.93 4.77
N GLU A 113 -15.13 -13.04 5.49
CA GLU A 113 -14.23 -14.14 5.18
C GLU A 113 -14.86 -15.44 5.70
N PRO A 114 -15.38 -16.31 4.82
CA PRO A 114 -15.95 -17.59 5.24
C PRO A 114 -14.90 -18.64 5.64
N ASP A 115 -13.64 -18.45 5.27
CA ASP A 115 -12.54 -19.37 5.55
C ASP A 115 -11.34 -18.57 6.09
N ILE A 116 -11.33 -18.23 7.39
CA ILE A 116 -10.27 -17.42 7.97
C ILE A 116 -8.96 -18.21 7.95
N TRP A 117 -7.98 -17.71 7.19
CA TRP A 117 -6.72 -18.38 6.94
C TRP A 117 -5.54 -17.43 7.14
N GLY A 118 -4.54 -17.90 7.89
CA GLY A 118 -3.28 -17.19 8.11
C GLY A 118 -2.23 -18.12 8.70
N THR A 119 -1.01 -18.07 8.19
CA THR A 119 0.09 -18.98 8.56
C THR A 119 1.35 -18.25 9.01
N LEU A 120 1.51 -16.99 8.60
CA LEU A 120 2.68 -16.18 8.90
C LEU A 120 2.53 -15.52 10.28
N THR A 121 3.46 -15.82 11.18
CA THR A 121 3.46 -15.35 12.57
C THR A 121 4.65 -14.44 12.91
N GLU A 122 5.68 -14.43 12.06
CA GLU A 122 6.89 -13.63 12.26
C GLU A 122 6.68 -12.24 11.66
N ARG A 123 6.93 -11.19 12.45
CA ARG A 123 6.97 -9.80 11.97
C ARG A 123 7.94 -9.69 10.79
N ASP A 124 7.57 -8.87 9.80
CA ASP A 124 8.32 -8.64 8.56
C ASP A 124 8.44 -9.89 7.67
N SER A 125 7.55 -10.87 7.87
CA SER A 125 7.27 -11.87 6.84
C SER A 125 6.61 -11.19 5.64
N VAL A 126 6.81 -11.73 4.43
CA VAL A 126 6.09 -11.26 3.23
C VAL A 126 4.60 -11.64 3.35
N ILE A 127 3.78 -10.75 3.94
CA ILE A 127 2.44 -11.05 4.47
C ILE A 127 1.42 -11.42 3.39
N PHE A 128 1.48 -10.82 2.20
CA PHE A 128 0.59 -11.15 1.06
C PHE A 128 0.62 -12.62 0.61
N ARG A 129 1.48 -13.47 1.18
CA ARG A 129 1.42 -14.92 0.99
C ARG A 129 0.28 -15.58 1.76
N ASP A 130 -0.28 -14.92 2.77
CA ASP A 130 -1.57 -15.23 3.40
C ASP A 130 -2.68 -14.33 2.80
N ASN A 131 -3.91 -14.46 3.30
CA ASN A 131 -4.90 -13.40 3.15
C ASN A 131 -4.57 -12.28 4.13
N ASP A 132 -4.69 -11.02 3.69
CA ASP A 132 -4.33 -9.87 4.51
C ASP A 132 -5.19 -8.63 4.22
N PHE A 133 -4.92 -7.59 4.99
CA PHE A 133 -5.38 -6.24 4.76
C PHE A 133 -4.17 -5.31 4.68
N GLU A 134 -4.11 -4.49 3.64
CA GLU A 134 -2.98 -3.60 3.37
C GLU A 134 -3.42 -2.13 3.40
N VAL A 135 -2.54 -1.27 3.90
CA VAL A 135 -2.71 0.18 3.99
C VAL A 135 -1.58 0.86 3.24
N PHE A 136 -1.93 1.77 2.35
CA PHE A 136 -1.00 2.56 1.54
C PHE A 136 -1.18 4.05 1.82
N ILE A 137 -0.09 4.77 2.08
CA ILE A 137 -0.13 6.19 2.47
C ILE A 137 0.94 6.99 1.72
N ASP A 138 0.51 7.92 0.88
CA ASP A 138 1.32 8.95 0.23
C ASP A 138 0.87 10.33 0.78
N PRO A 139 1.55 10.85 1.82
CA PRO A 139 1.10 12.04 2.53
C PRO A 139 1.12 13.35 1.73
N ASP A 140 2.04 13.51 0.78
CA ASP A 140 2.20 14.74 0.01
C ASP A 140 1.60 14.64 -1.41
N GLY A 141 1.24 13.42 -1.83
CA GLY A 141 0.66 13.16 -3.13
C GLY A 141 1.66 13.35 -4.27
N GLU A 142 2.96 13.28 -3.98
CA GLU A 142 4.04 13.39 -4.97
C GLU A 142 4.37 12.05 -5.66
N THR A 143 3.68 10.98 -5.27
CA THR A 143 3.83 9.59 -5.72
C THR A 143 5.17 8.93 -5.39
N HIS A 144 5.90 9.52 -4.46
CA HIS A 144 7.22 9.09 -3.98
C HIS A 144 7.20 9.15 -2.45
N ALA A 145 8.15 8.46 -1.81
CA ALA A 145 8.24 8.43 -0.34
C ALA A 145 6.91 8.06 0.32
N TYR A 146 6.34 6.91 -0.03
CA TYR A 146 5.08 6.45 0.53
C TYR A 146 5.27 5.19 1.37
N TYR A 147 4.29 4.92 2.22
CA TYR A 147 4.28 3.84 3.18
C TYR A 147 3.34 2.72 2.75
N GLU A 148 3.68 1.51 3.17
CA GLU A 148 2.88 0.30 3.04
C GLU A 148 2.89 -0.43 4.38
N LEU A 149 1.74 -0.97 4.76
CA LEU A 149 1.52 -1.73 5.98
C LEU A 149 0.56 -2.87 5.67
N GLU A 150 1.01 -4.11 5.81
CA GLU A 150 0.22 -5.33 5.66
C GLU A 150 -0.05 -5.96 7.02
N VAL A 151 -1.26 -6.45 7.23
CA VAL A 151 -1.67 -7.17 8.45
C VAL A 151 -2.52 -8.37 8.07
N ASN A 152 -2.14 -9.57 8.53
CA ASN A 152 -3.00 -10.76 8.35
C ASN A 152 -3.98 -10.96 9.52
N ALA A 153 -4.84 -11.97 9.41
CA ALA A 153 -5.83 -12.31 10.44
C ALA A 153 -5.22 -12.80 11.77
N LEU A 154 -3.90 -13.03 11.84
CA LEU A 154 -3.18 -13.31 13.10
C LEU A 154 -2.68 -12.04 13.80
N GLY A 155 -2.82 -10.87 13.16
CA GLY A 155 -2.24 -9.61 13.62
C GLY A 155 -0.74 -9.51 13.33
N THR A 156 -0.19 -10.40 12.51
CA THR A 156 1.21 -10.31 12.05
C THR A 156 1.32 -9.17 11.06
N VAL A 157 2.36 -8.36 11.25
CA VAL A 157 2.56 -7.11 10.51
C VAL A 157 3.81 -7.20 9.64
N TRP A 158 3.72 -6.57 8.47
CA TRP A 158 4.87 -6.16 7.68
C TRP A 158 4.67 -4.70 7.26
N ASP A 159 5.66 -3.85 7.51
CA ASP A 159 5.64 -2.45 7.11
C ASP A 159 6.91 -2.07 6.36
N LEU A 160 6.77 -1.18 5.39
CA LEU A 160 7.86 -0.76 4.53
C LEU A 160 7.62 0.63 3.96
N MET A 161 8.70 1.23 3.47
CA MET A 161 8.66 2.52 2.79
C MET A 161 9.22 2.39 1.37
N LEU A 162 8.58 3.03 0.41
CA LEU A 162 9.07 3.15 -0.96
C LEU A 162 9.40 4.59 -1.28
N LEU A 163 10.67 4.86 -1.58
CA LEU A 163 11.08 6.19 -2.05
C LEU A 163 10.57 6.51 -3.45
N GLN A 164 10.28 5.48 -4.24
CA GLN A 164 9.84 5.56 -5.63
C GLN A 164 9.11 4.27 -6.02
N PRO A 165 8.09 4.31 -6.90
CA PRO A 165 7.40 3.11 -7.34
C PRO A 165 8.32 2.05 -7.98
N TYR A 166 7.99 0.76 -7.79
CA TYR A 166 8.74 -0.36 -8.38
C TYR A 166 8.92 -0.24 -9.89
N ARG A 167 7.89 0.22 -10.61
CA ARG A 167 7.93 0.43 -12.06
C ARG A 167 8.99 1.45 -12.49
N ASP A 168 9.39 2.33 -11.59
CA ASP A 168 10.39 3.36 -11.82
C ASP A 168 11.76 2.95 -11.26
N GLY A 169 11.88 1.78 -10.63
CA GLY A 169 13.14 1.21 -10.15
C GLY A 169 13.47 1.51 -8.69
N GLY A 170 12.52 2.03 -7.90
CA GLY A 170 12.69 2.19 -6.46
C GLY A 170 12.56 0.83 -5.75
N PRO A 171 13.60 0.32 -5.07
CA PRO A 171 13.45 -0.85 -4.21
C PRO A 171 12.66 -0.47 -2.93
N PRO A 172 12.05 -1.44 -2.25
CA PRO A 172 11.47 -1.18 -0.95
C PRO A 172 12.56 -0.97 0.10
N ILE A 173 12.31 -0.11 1.07
CA ILE A 173 13.06 -0.05 2.33
C ILE A 173 12.33 -0.97 3.31
N ASP A 174 12.65 -2.26 3.20
CA ASP A 174 12.06 -3.34 3.98
C ASP A 174 12.45 -3.32 5.47
N ALA A 175 13.52 -2.59 5.81
CA ALA A 175 13.96 -2.40 7.19
C ALA A 175 13.34 -1.17 7.86
N TRP A 176 12.44 -0.47 7.16
CA TRP A 176 11.66 0.60 7.75
C TRP A 176 10.55 0.00 8.63
N ASP A 177 10.21 0.68 9.71
CA ASP A 177 9.29 0.18 10.73
C ASP A 177 8.28 1.28 11.09
N ILE A 178 7.12 0.93 11.66
CA ILE A 178 6.19 1.88 12.28
C ILE A 178 6.34 1.83 13.82
N PRO A 179 7.26 2.60 14.42
CA PRO A 179 7.43 2.61 15.87
C PRO A 179 6.14 2.96 16.61
N GLY A 180 5.72 2.05 17.49
CA GLY A 180 4.54 2.23 18.32
C GLY A 180 3.22 1.95 17.61
N LEU A 181 3.24 1.31 16.42
CA LEU A 181 2.05 0.73 15.82
C LEU A 181 1.32 -0.15 16.83
N ARG A 182 0.00 0.00 16.89
CA ARG A 182 -0.89 -0.89 17.65
C ARG A 182 -1.89 -1.50 16.70
N VAL A 183 -2.08 -2.81 16.81
CA VAL A 183 -3.02 -3.59 16.00
C VAL A 183 -3.96 -4.36 16.92
N GLY A 184 -5.26 -4.30 16.66
CA GLY A 184 -6.31 -5.10 17.29
C GLY A 184 -6.99 -5.97 16.25
N ILE A 185 -7.25 -7.24 16.58
CA ILE A 185 -7.92 -8.20 15.70
C ILE A 185 -9.13 -8.81 16.41
N ASP A 186 -10.29 -8.80 15.75
CA ASP A 186 -11.48 -9.54 16.15
C ASP A 186 -11.81 -10.60 15.08
N LEU A 187 -11.75 -11.87 15.46
CA LEU A 187 -12.12 -12.99 14.60
C LEU A 187 -13.56 -13.40 14.86
N ARG A 188 -14.42 -13.29 13.86
CA ARG A 188 -15.81 -13.76 13.90
C ARG A 188 -15.89 -15.15 13.27
N GLY A 189 -15.24 -16.10 13.93
CA GLY A 189 -14.98 -17.42 13.38
C GLY A 189 -13.84 -18.15 14.08
N THR A 190 -13.30 -19.20 13.45
CA THR A 190 -12.10 -19.88 13.93
C THR A 190 -11.02 -19.99 12.86
N ILE A 191 -9.89 -19.33 13.11
CA ILE A 191 -8.77 -19.30 12.17
C ILE A 191 -8.20 -20.71 11.91
N ASN A 192 -7.89 -20.98 10.65
CA ASN A 192 -7.26 -22.22 10.17
C ASN A 192 -8.06 -23.49 10.49
N ARG A 193 -9.40 -23.43 10.50
CA ARG A 193 -10.26 -24.59 10.76
C ARG A 193 -11.11 -25.01 9.55
N PRO A 194 -10.53 -25.74 8.59
CA PRO A 194 -11.32 -26.29 7.48
C PRO A 194 -12.57 -27.05 7.92
N GLY A 195 -13.70 -26.73 7.29
CA GLY A 195 -14.96 -27.44 7.46
C GLY A 195 -15.95 -26.77 8.41
N ASP A 196 -15.59 -25.66 9.06
CA ASP A 196 -16.58 -24.70 9.55
C ASP A 196 -16.87 -23.63 8.49
N ARG A 197 -17.56 -22.57 8.92
CA ARG A 197 -17.82 -21.40 8.10
C ARG A 197 -17.80 -20.18 9.01
N ASP A 198 -16.87 -19.29 8.72
CA ASP A 198 -16.69 -18.05 9.46
C ASP A 198 -17.56 -16.92 8.90
N GLU A 199 -17.68 -15.84 9.66
CA GLU A 199 -18.32 -14.60 9.18
C GLU A 199 -17.29 -13.63 8.61
N GLY A 200 -16.13 -13.54 9.24
CA GLY A 200 -15.06 -12.65 8.84
C GLY A 200 -14.18 -12.21 9.99
N TRP A 201 -13.42 -11.15 9.77
CA TRP A 201 -12.58 -10.55 10.79
C TRP A 201 -12.53 -9.03 10.66
N VAL A 202 -12.17 -8.39 11.75
CA VAL A 202 -11.90 -6.95 11.81
C VAL A 202 -10.48 -6.72 12.23
N VAL A 203 -9.85 -5.74 11.59
CA VAL A 203 -8.57 -5.17 12.01
C VAL A 203 -8.76 -3.73 12.42
N GLU A 204 -8.16 -3.34 13.52
CA GLU A 204 -7.99 -1.96 13.96
C GLU A 204 -6.50 -1.63 14.06
N MET A 205 -6.13 -0.43 13.61
CA MET A 205 -4.76 0.06 13.63
C MET A 205 -4.71 1.47 14.20
N ALA A 206 -3.72 1.73 15.05
CA ALA A 206 -3.32 3.09 15.40
C ALA A 206 -1.87 3.31 15.02
N ILE A 207 -1.66 4.19 14.05
CA ILE A 207 -0.36 4.58 13.53
C ILE A 207 0.03 5.91 14.20
N PRO A 208 1.08 5.94 15.03
CA PRO A 208 1.53 7.19 15.62
C PRO A 208 1.98 8.17 14.53
N TRP A 209 1.55 9.43 14.59
CA TRP A 209 1.96 10.43 13.58
C TRP A 209 3.47 10.63 13.49
N LYS A 210 4.18 10.36 14.59
CA LYS A 210 5.64 10.41 14.64
C LYS A 210 6.31 9.43 13.67
N ALA A 211 5.67 8.28 13.39
CA ALA A 211 6.18 7.30 12.43
C ALA A 211 6.07 7.80 10.97
N LEU A 212 5.04 8.58 10.66
CA LEU A 212 4.78 9.07 9.29
C LEU A 212 5.50 10.40 8.94
N ARG A 213 6.31 10.93 9.86
CA ARG A 213 6.91 12.27 9.72
C ARG A 213 7.90 12.41 8.57
N GLU A 214 8.45 11.31 8.06
CA GLU A 214 9.55 11.32 7.09
C GLU A 214 9.07 11.72 5.70
N ALA A 215 7.85 11.31 5.35
CA ALA A 215 7.16 11.70 4.12
C ALA A 215 6.05 12.74 4.33
N ALA A 216 5.57 12.94 5.56
CA ALA A 216 4.52 13.91 5.81
C ALA A 216 4.94 15.36 5.46
N PRO A 217 4.08 16.15 4.79
CA PRO A 217 4.33 17.57 4.53
C PRO A 217 4.70 18.34 5.81
N GLY A 218 5.88 18.97 5.81
CA GLY A 218 6.38 19.70 6.97
C GLY A 218 6.66 18.83 8.20
N ARG A 219 6.77 17.51 8.04
CA ARG A 219 7.07 16.54 9.10
C ARG A 219 6.10 16.59 10.29
N ARG A 220 4.82 16.85 10.00
CA ARG A 220 3.76 17.05 10.99
C ARG A 220 2.52 16.18 10.68
N PRO A 221 1.66 15.94 11.69
CA PRO A 221 0.30 15.46 11.44
C PRO A 221 -0.46 16.38 10.47
N PRO A 222 -1.50 15.87 9.79
CA PRO A 222 -2.38 16.69 8.97
C PRO A 222 -3.11 17.74 9.82
N ARG A 223 -3.46 18.86 9.18
CA ARG A 223 -4.35 19.89 9.72
C ARG A 223 -5.73 19.72 9.11
N ASN A 224 -6.71 20.39 9.70
CA ASN A 224 -8.04 20.50 9.11
C ASN A 224 -7.94 21.03 7.66
N GLY A 225 -8.47 20.25 6.71
CA GLY A 225 -8.45 20.54 5.28
C GLY A 225 -7.27 19.95 4.52
N ASP A 226 -6.22 19.45 5.19
CA ASP A 226 -5.11 18.76 4.51
C ASP A 226 -5.65 17.48 3.83
N GLN A 227 -5.08 17.14 2.68
CA GLN A 227 -5.47 15.99 1.87
C GLN A 227 -4.28 15.10 1.58
N TRP A 228 -4.40 13.80 1.87
CA TRP A 228 -3.38 12.80 1.59
C TRP A 228 -3.91 11.76 0.61
N ARG A 229 -3.00 11.10 -0.12
CA ARG A 229 -3.32 9.96 -0.98
C ARG A 229 -3.27 8.68 -0.17
N LEU A 230 -4.38 7.95 -0.12
CA LEU A 230 -4.45 6.67 0.57
C LEU A 230 -5.13 5.62 -0.28
N ASN A 231 -4.72 4.37 -0.09
CA ASN A 231 -5.52 3.25 -0.54
C ASN A 231 -5.47 2.10 0.47
N PHE A 232 -6.42 1.20 0.30
CA PHE A 232 -6.52 -0.02 1.06
C PHE A 232 -6.64 -1.18 0.09
N SER A 233 -6.02 -2.30 0.44
CA SER A 233 -6.09 -3.53 -0.34
C SER A 233 -6.46 -4.70 0.58
N ARG A 234 -7.02 -5.73 -0.03
CA ARG A 234 -7.12 -7.08 0.53
C ARG A 234 -6.53 -8.02 -0.50
N VAL A 235 -5.50 -8.75 -0.10
CA VAL A 235 -5.06 -9.92 -0.84
C VAL A 235 -5.93 -11.10 -0.42
N GLN A 236 -6.54 -11.75 -1.40
CA GLN A 236 -7.39 -12.91 -1.19
C GLN A 236 -6.94 -14.09 -2.05
N TRP A 237 -6.38 -15.09 -1.39
CA TRP A 237 -6.12 -16.37 -2.01
C TRP A 237 -7.38 -17.23 -2.06
N ARG A 238 -7.43 -18.06 -3.10
CA ARG A 238 -8.35 -19.19 -3.15
C ARG A 238 -7.67 -20.37 -2.50
N THR A 239 -8.34 -20.99 -1.55
CA THR A 239 -7.84 -22.16 -0.84
C THR A 239 -8.65 -23.41 -1.19
N ASP A 240 -8.00 -24.57 -1.06
CA ASP A 240 -8.61 -25.88 -1.00
C ASP A 240 -8.23 -26.55 0.33
N VAL A 241 -8.97 -27.58 0.73
CA VAL A 241 -8.66 -28.36 1.93
C VAL A 241 -7.87 -29.61 1.53
N LYS A 242 -6.66 -29.77 2.08
CA LYS A 242 -5.87 -31.00 1.99
C LYS A 242 -5.40 -31.42 3.37
N ASN A 243 -5.62 -32.69 3.71
CA ASN A 243 -5.25 -33.27 5.00
C ASN A 243 -5.69 -32.44 6.21
N GLY A 244 -6.89 -31.85 6.16
CA GLY A 244 -7.44 -31.03 7.23
C GLY A 244 -6.83 -29.63 7.36
N THR A 245 -6.09 -29.15 6.35
CA THR A 245 -5.47 -27.82 6.34
C THR A 245 -5.82 -27.07 5.05
N TYR A 246 -5.85 -25.74 5.13
CA TYR A 246 -5.96 -24.89 3.94
C TYR A 246 -4.65 -24.89 3.16
N VAL A 247 -4.75 -25.05 1.84
CA VAL A 247 -3.64 -24.87 0.90
C VAL A 247 -4.11 -23.99 -0.24
N LYS A 248 -3.22 -23.18 -0.82
CA LYS A 248 -3.55 -22.40 -2.01
C LYS A 248 -4.03 -23.32 -3.14
N ARG A 249 -5.15 -22.96 -3.75
CA ARG A 249 -5.70 -23.66 -4.91
C ARG A 249 -4.70 -23.59 -6.05
N LEU A 250 -4.45 -24.73 -6.68
CA LEU A 250 -3.54 -24.84 -7.81
C LEU A 250 -4.30 -24.78 -9.14
N ASP A 251 -3.69 -24.15 -10.14
CA ASP A 251 -4.10 -24.27 -11.53
C ASP A 251 -3.82 -25.70 -12.03
N PRO A 252 -4.84 -26.46 -12.47
CA PRO A 252 -4.65 -27.83 -12.94
C PRO A 252 -3.70 -27.96 -14.15
N SER A 253 -3.58 -26.90 -14.96
CA SER A 253 -2.75 -26.90 -16.17
C SER A 253 -1.27 -26.64 -15.88
N THR A 254 -0.95 -25.88 -14.84
CA THR A 254 0.43 -25.48 -14.52
C THR A 254 0.97 -26.08 -13.22
N GLY A 255 0.09 -26.58 -12.35
CA GLY A 255 0.44 -27.07 -11.01
C GLY A 255 0.88 -25.97 -10.03
N LYS A 256 0.79 -24.69 -10.43
CA LYS A 256 1.14 -23.54 -9.58
C LYS A 256 -0.10 -22.98 -8.88
N PRO A 257 0.04 -22.26 -7.76
CA PRO A 257 -1.08 -21.53 -7.18
C PRO A 257 -1.76 -20.63 -8.22
N LEU A 258 -3.10 -20.59 -8.18
CA LEU A 258 -3.86 -19.55 -8.87
C LEU A 258 -3.40 -18.18 -8.36
N PRO A 259 -3.42 -17.12 -9.19
CA PRO A 259 -3.16 -15.78 -8.72
C PRO A 259 -4.16 -15.40 -7.62
N GLU A 260 -3.69 -14.57 -6.69
CA GLU A 260 -4.51 -13.93 -5.68
C GLU A 260 -5.51 -12.96 -6.31
N ASP A 261 -6.71 -12.88 -5.73
CA ASP A 261 -7.62 -11.79 -6.03
C ASP A 261 -7.17 -10.56 -5.22
N ASN A 262 -7.04 -9.39 -5.86
CA ASN A 262 -6.65 -8.13 -5.22
C ASN A 262 -7.86 -7.18 -5.20
N TRP A 263 -8.40 -6.89 -4.03
CA TRP A 263 -9.57 -6.02 -3.88
C TRP A 263 -9.23 -4.75 -3.14
N VAL A 264 -9.62 -3.60 -3.68
CA VAL A 264 -9.10 -2.30 -3.27
C VAL A 264 -10.21 -1.28 -3.08
N TRP A 265 -9.97 -0.28 -2.24
CA TRP A 265 -10.92 0.84 -2.10
C TRP A 265 -10.99 1.69 -3.37
N SER A 266 -9.86 2.25 -3.80
CA SER A 266 -9.75 3.01 -5.07
C SER A 266 -9.13 2.11 -6.15
N PRO A 267 -9.79 1.88 -7.30
CA PRO A 267 -9.27 1.02 -8.36
C PRO A 267 -8.05 1.62 -9.06
N GLN A 268 -7.11 0.76 -9.46
CA GLN A 268 -5.84 1.14 -10.08
C GLN A 268 -5.87 1.02 -11.62
N GLY A 269 -6.70 0.12 -12.15
CA GLY A 269 -6.80 -0.18 -13.58
C GLY A 269 -5.75 -1.18 -14.07
N ALA A 270 -4.96 -1.73 -13.15
CA ALA A 270 -4.01 -2.82 -13.36
C ALA A 270 -3.75 -3.49 -12.01
N ILE A 271 -3.34 -4.76 -12.02
CA ILE A 271 -2.88 -5.47 -10.81
C ILE A 271 -1.52 -4.89 -10.37
N ASN A 272 -1.58 -3.71 -9.72
CA ASN A 272 -0.42 -2.96 -9.23
C ASN A 272 -0.87 -1.90 -8.21
N MET A 273 -0.68 -2.16 -6.91
CA MET A 273 -0.97 -1.19 -5.86
C MET A 273 0.01 -0.03 -5.79
N HIS A 274 1.22 -0.18 -6.34
CA HIS A 274 2.27 0.85 -6.33
C HIS A 274 2.05 1.90 -7.42
N MET A 275 0.81 2.39 -7.55
CA MET A 275 0.35 3.48 -8.42
C MET A 275 -0.24 4.62 -7.58
N PRO A 276 0.54 5.36 -6.75
CA PRO A 276 -0.03 6.34 -5.82
C PRO A 276 -0.88 7.44 -6.47
N GLU A 277 -0.60 7.77 -7.74
CA GLU A 277 -1.42 8.67 -8.56
C GLU A 277 -2.89 8.24 -8.71
N ARG A 278 -3.23 6.97 -8.46
CA ARG A 278 -4.59 6.40 -8.56
C ARG A 278 -5.25 6.18 -7.20
N TRP A 279 -4.49 6.33 -6.12
CA TRP A 279 -5.01 6.15 -4.77
C TRP A 279 -6.09 7.19 -4.47
N GLY A 280 -6.97 6.81 -3.54
CA GLY A 280 -8.03 7.69 -3.08
C GLY A 280 -7.48 8.94 -2.39
N VAL A 281 -8.33 9.94 -2.21
CA VAL A 281 -7.99 11.18 -1.51
C VAL A 281 -8.74 11.22 -0.19
N VAL A 282 -7.99 11.35 0.90
CA VAL A 282 -8.54 11.48 2.25
C VAL A 282 -8.32 12.90 2.72
N GLN A 283 -9.41 13.63 2.97
CA GLN A 283 -9.39 14.96 3.57
C GLN A 283 -9.56 14.86 5.08
N PHE A 284 -8.62 15.42 5.84
CA PHE A 284 -8.67 15.44 7.30
C PHE A 284 -9.56 16.57 7.80
N SER A 285 -10.58 16.23 8.59
CA SER A 285 -11.47 17.19 9.24
C SER A 285 -11.09 17.38 10.70
N GLY A 286 -11.06 18.63 11.16
CA GLY A 286 -10.92 18.99 12.58
C GLY A 286 -12.19 18.72 13.39
N MET A 287 -13.30 18.34 12.73
CA MET A 287 -14.56 18.01 13.38
C MET A 287 -14.56 16.57 13.89
N HIS A 288 -15.28 16.31 14.98
CA HIS A 288 -15.45 14.96 15.49
C HIS A 288 -16.50 14.19 14.68
N ALA A 289 -16.31 12.88 14.50
CA ALA A 289 -17.25 12.03 13.79
C ALA A 289 -18.66 12.12 14.40
N GLY A 290 -19.70 12.08 13.55
CA GLY A 290 -21.11 12.09 13.96
C GLY A 290 -21.68 13.42 14.46
N ARG A 291 -20.88 14.48 14.60
CA ARG A 291 -21.37 15.82 15.00
C ARG A 291 -21.87 16.65 13.83
N THR A 292 -21.12 16.68 12.74
CA THR A 292 -21.39 17.53 11.57
C THR A 292 -20.79 16.92 10.32
N THR A 293 -21.41 17.16 9.16
CA THR A 293 -20.84 16.77 7.86
C THR A 293 -19.83 17.81 7.41
N THR A 294 -18.59 17.39 7.13
CA THR A 294 -17.60 18.22 6.43
C THR A 294 -17.71 17.94 4.93
N PRO A 295 -17.89 18.95 4.06
CA PRO A 295 -17.84 18.73 2.62
C PRO A 295 -16.42 18.41 2.18
N PHE A 296 -16.28 17.51 1.20
CA PHE A 296 -15.02 17.31 0.50
C PHE A 296 -14.75 18.50 -0.42
N VAL A 297 -13.50 18.99 -0.42
CA VAL A 297 -13.08 20.13 -1.25
C VAL A 297 -12.14 19.60 -2.32
N GLU A 298 -12.58 19.55 -3.58
CA GLU A 298 -11.71 19.07 -4.65
C GLU A 298 -10.52 20.01 -4.90
N ASP A 299 -9.31 19.45 -5.04
CA ASP A 299 -8.16 20.18 -5.58
C ASP A 299 -8.20 20.13 -7.11
N PRO A 300 -8.51 21.24 -7.82
CA PRO A 300 -8.54 21.24 -9.27
C PRO A 300 -7.16 21.02 -9.91
N ASN A 301 -6.07 21.04 -9.15
CA ASN A 301 -4.75 20.67 -9.67
C ASN A 301 -4.54 19.17 -9.76
N ASP A 302 -5.37 18.32 -9.14
CA ASP A 302 -5.27 16.86 -9.30
C ASP A 302 -5.50 16.42 -10.76
N ARG A 303 -6.43 17.06 -11.47
CA ARG A 303 -6.61 16.82 -12.92
C ARG A 303 -5.42 17.29 -13.76
N VAL A 304 -4.65 18.27 -13.29
CA VAL A 304 -3.42 18.72 -13.95
C VAL A 304 -2.30 17.70 -13.70
N LYS A 305 -2.15 17.22 -12.47
CA LYS A 305 -1.23 16.11 -12.12
C LYS A 305 -1.55 14.87 -12.96
N TRP A 306 -2.83 14.51 -13.09
CA TRP A 306 -3.26 13.40 -13.93
C TRP A 306 -2.96 13.62 -15.42
N ALA A 307 -3.17 14.83 -15.95
CA ALA A 307 -2.83 15.15 -17.33
C ALA A 307 -1.32 15.00 -17.61
N LEU A 308 -0.46 15.43 -16.68
CA LEU A 308 0.98 15.18 -16.77
C LEU A 308 1.31 13.68 -16.62
N ARG A 309 0.59 12.95 -15.78
CA ARG A 309 0.76 11.49 -15.60
C ARG A 309 0.48 10.71 -16.88
N ARG A 310 -0.52 11.11 -17.67
CA ARG A 310 -0.78 10.52 -19.00
C ARG A 310 0.42 10.69 -19.93
N LEU A 311 1.01 11.89 -19.96
CA LEU A 311 2.25 12.13 -20.73
C LEU A 311 3.42 11.27 -20.23
N TYR A 312 3.54 11.07 -18.93
CA TYR A 312 4.53 10.16 -18.34
C TYR A 312 4.36 8.72 -18.82
N TYR A 313 3.13 8.18 -18.83
CA TYR A 313 2.88 6.83 -19.34
C TYR A 313 3.23 6.71 -20.82
N ARG A 314 2.84 7.70 -21.63
CA ARG A 314 3.17 7.75 -23.06
C ARG A 314 4.68 7.86 -23.28
N GLN A 315 5.40 8.59 -22.43
CA GLN A 315 6.86 8.66 -22.46
C GLN A 315 7.52 7.31 -22.19
N ARG A 316 6.98 6.54 -21.25
CA ARG A 316 7.48 5.19 -20.96
C ARG A 316 7.24 4.24 -22.14
N GLN A 317 6.06 4.29 -22.75
CA GLN A 317 5.75 3.54 -23.96
C GLN A 317 6.67 3.94 -25.12
N PHE A 318 6.87 5.25 -25.33
CA PHE A 318 7.76 5.77 -26.36
C PHE A 318 9.20 5.28 -26.16
N ARG A 319 9.73 5.36 -24.93
CA ARG A 319 11.08 4.86 -24.61
C ARG A 319 11.22 3.36 -24.78
N ALA A 320 10.21 2.59 -24.38
CA ALA A 320 10.22 1.14 -24.59
C ALA A 320 10.31 0.78 -26.09
N ALA A 321 9.63 1.55 -26.95
CA ALA A 321 9.63 1.31 -28.40
C ALA A 321 10.87 1.86 -29.13
N HIS A 322 11.44 2.97 -28.67
CA HIS A 322 12.49 3.71 -29.41
C HIS A 322 13.85 3.74 -28.72
N GLY A 323 13.98 3.21 -27.50
CA GLY A 323 15.21 3.24 -26.71
C GLY A 323 15.59 4.62 -26.16
N ARG A 324 14.81 5.67 -26.43
CA ARG A 324 15.05 7.06 -26.00
C ARG A 324 13.77 7.77 -25.62
N TYR A 325 13.87 8.88 -24.92
CA TYR A 325 12.72 9.76 -24.63
C TYR A 325 12.31 10.58 -25.87
N ALA A 326 11.01 10.84 -26.00
CA ALA A 326 10.48 11.78 -26.97
C ALA A 326 10.97 13.19 -26.62
N ALA A 327 11.51 13.90 -27.60
CA ALA A 327 11.97 15.29 -27.42
C ALA A 327 10.84 16.31 -27.60
N ASP A 328 9.71 15.90 -28.20
CA ASP A 328 8.58 16.76 -28.52
C ASP A 328 7.28 16.14 -27.98
N LEU A 329 6.43 16.97 -27.37
CA LEU A 329 5.17 16.53 -26.77
C LEU A 329 4.12 16.07 -27.79
N SER A 330 4.26 16.47 -29.07
CA SER A 330 3.41 15.98 -30.16
C SER A 330 3.59 14.49 -30.41
N ALA A 331 4.81 13.95 -30.21
CA ALA A 331 5.08 12.51 -30.29
C ALA A 331 4.41 11.72 -29.15
N LEU A 332 3.92 12.42 -28.12
CA LEU A 332 3.15 11.87 -27.00
C LEU A 332 1.66 12.22 -27.11
N ASP A 333 1.21 12.70 -28.28
CA ASP A 333 -0.18 13.06 -28.56
C ASP A 333 -0.77 14.02 -27.50
N VAL A 334 0.01 15.02 -27.08
CA VAL A 334 -0.44 15.99 -26.05
C VAL A 334 -1.75 16.70 -26.42
N GLY A 335 -2.07 16.82 -27.71
CA GLY A 335 -3.29 17.44 -28.21
C GLY A 335 -4.59 16.70 -27.82
N SER A 336 -4.51 15.41 -27.48
CA SER A 336 -5.66 14.63 -26.99
C SER A 336 -5.91 14.78 -25.49
N ILE A 337 -5.01 15.44 -24.76
CA ILE A 337 -5.13 15.63 -23.31
C ILE A 337 -5.84 16.95 -23.02
N ARG A 338 -6.96 16.87 -22.33
CA ARG A 338 -7.76 18.02 -21.90
C ARG A 338 -7.80 18.09 -20.37
N VAL A 339 -7.80 19.31 -19.86
CA VAL A 339 -8.06 19.61 -18.45
C VAL A 339 -9.21 20.60 -18.42
N ASP A 340 -10.36 20.16 -17.93
CA ASP A 340 -11.56 21.01 -17.92
C ASP A 340 -11.30 22.31 -17.15
N GLY A 341 -11.79 23.43 -17.69
CA GLY A 341 -11.58 24.75 -17.08
C GLY A 341 -10.14 25.30 -17.15
N LEU A 342 -9.21 24.65 -17.87
CA LEU A 342 -7.83 25.12 -18.03
C LEU A 342 -7.31 24.89 -19.45
N ALA A 343 -6.69 25.93 -20.02
CA ALA A 343 -5.94 25.78 -21.26
C ALA A 343 -4.63 25.00 -21.01
N PHE A 344 -4.71 23.67 -21.05
CA PHE A 344 -3.57 22.79 -20.80
C PHE A 344 -2.50 22.93 -21.89
N ARG A 345 -1.40 23.62 -21.55
CA ARG A 345 -0.25 23.87 -22.42
C ARG A 345 1.04 23.48 -21.70
N PRO A 346 1.33 22.19 -21.57
CA PRO A 346 2.57 21.73 -20.94
C PRO A 346 3.80 22.09 -21.79
N SER A 347 4.95 22.18 -21.12
CA SER A 347 6.28 22.29 -21.75
C SER A 347 7.17 21.18 -21.20
N MET A 348 8.09 20.67 -22.02
CA MET A 348 9.00 19.60 -21.63
C MET A 348 10.45 20.00 -21.90
N LYS A 349 11.34 19.58 -21.00
CA LYS A 349 12.79 19.56 -21.22
C LYS A 349 13.25 18.11 -21.22
N VAL A 350 14.07 17.72 -22.19
CA VAL A 350 14.62 16.37 -22.34
C VAL A 350 16.14 16.43 -22.37
N THR A 351 16.78 15.43 -21.77
CA THR A 351 18.18 15.10 -21.97
C THR A 351 18.29 13.66 -22.47
N ASP A 352 19.52 13.16 -22.67
CA ASP A 352 19.74 11.78 -23.10
C ASP A 352 19.19 10.75 -22.11
N SER A 353 19.10 11.10 -20.82
CA SER A 353 18.75 10.18 -19.74
C SER A 353 17.60 10.62 -18.84
N LEU A 354 17.11 11.86 -18.97
CA LEU A 354 16.07 12.44 -18.10
C LEU A 354 15.05 13.26 -18.90
N TYR A 355 13.92 13.57 -18.27
CA TYR A 355 12.99 14.59 -18.74
C TYR A 355 12.20 15.21 -17.58
N GLU A 356 11.74 16.43 -17.80
CA GLU A 356 10.79 17.12 -16.91
C GLU A 356 9.69 17.75 -17.76
N ILE A 357 8.44 17.50 -17.39
CA ILE A 357 7.25 18.12 -17.97
C ILE A 357 6.65 19.05 -16.92
N ARG A 358 6.28 20.26 -17.32
CA ARG A 358 5.55 21.19 -16.45
C ARG A 358 4.35 21.79 -17.15
N ALA A 359 3.32 22.13 -16.40
CA ALA A 359 2.15 22.85 -16.88
C ALA A 359 1.70 23.89 -15.84
N ARG A 360 1.11 25.00 -16.30
CA ARG A 360 0.34 25.87 -15.40
C ARG A 360 -0.85 25.09 -14.86
N GLY A 361 -1.14 25.28 -13.58
CA GLY A 361 -2.31 24.76 -12.89
C GLY A 361 -3.31 25.87 -12.55
N PHE A 362 -4.24 25.55 -11.66
CA PHE A 362 -5.22 26.49 -11.11
C PHE A 362 -4.62 27.32 -9.99
N GLY A 363 -5.15 28.54 -9.78
CA GLY A 363 -4.73 29.41 -8.68
C GLY A 363 -3.34 30.03 -8.83
N GLY A 364 -2.74 30.00 -10.04
CA GLY A 364 -1.38 30.51 -10.28
C GLY A 364 -0.28 29.44 -10.20
N ALA A 365 -0.63 28.25 -9.70
CA ALA A 365 0.30 27.16 -9.49
C ALA A 365 0.98 26.68 -10.79
N VAL A 366 2.13 26.04 -10.64
CA VAL A 366 2.81 25.28 -11.69
C VAL A 366 3.00 23.85 -11.21
N VAL A 367 2.49 22.90 -11.98
CA VAL A 367 2.66 21.46 -11.71
C VAL A 367 3.84 20.96 -12.52
N HIS A 368 4.74 20.24 -11.86
CA HIS A 368 5.91 19.61 -12.44
C HIS A 368 5.81 18.09 -12.33
N LEU A 369 6.33 17.39 -13.33
CA LEU A 369 6.48 15.94 -13.34
C LEU A 369 7.85 15.56 -13.91
N ARG A 370 8.54 14.63 -13.25
CA ARG A 370 9.87 14.14 -13.61
C ARG A 370 9.83 12.75 -14.27
N GLN A 371 10.94 12.30 -14.88
CA GLN A 371 11.01 11.02 -15.62
C GLN A 371 10.68 9.76 -14.83
N ASP A 372 10.87 9.79 -13.51
CA ASP A 372 10.52 8.73 -12.57
C ASP A 372 9.08 8.86 -12.07
N GLY A 373 8.32 9.80 -12.62
CA GLY A 373 6.94 10.00 -12.28
C GLY A 373 6.73 10.82 -11.01
N LYS A 374 7.77 11.34 -10.35
CA LYS A 374 7.54 12.27 -9.23
C LYS A 374 6.79 13.50 -9.71
N VAL A 375 5.71 13.88 -9.01
CA VAL A 375 4.88 15.05 -9.35
C VAL A 375 4.85 16.03 -8.18
N TRP A 376 4.96 17.33 -8.41
CA TRP A 376 4.86 18.32 -7.33
C TRP A 376 4.28 19.64 -7.85
N LEU A 377 3.86 20.49 -6.91
CA LEU A 377 3.24 21.77 -7.21
C LEU A 377 4.06 22.90 -6.60
N ILE A 378 4.29 23.94 -7.39
CA ILE A 378 4.86 25.22 -6.94
C ILE A 378 3.71 26.25 -6.96
N PRO A 379 3.34 26.85 -5.81
CA PRO A 379 2.25 27.81 -5.72
C PRO A 379 2.40 29.05 -6.62
#